data_AF-A0A953KNB2-F1
#
_entry.id   AF-A0A953KNB2-F1
#
_cell.length_a   1.000
_cell.length_b   1.000
_cell.length_c   1.000
_cell.angle_alpha   90.00
_cell.angle_beta   90.00
_cell.angle_gamma   90.00
#
_symmetry.space_group_name_H-M   'P 1'
#
loop_
_entity.id
_entity.type
_entity.pdbx_description
1 polymer ?
#
loop_
_entity_poly.entity_id
_entity_poly.type
_entity_poly.pdbx_seq_one_letter_code
_entity_poly.pdbx_strand_id
1 'polypeptide(L)'
;MKKKLIFFGLIISLALVAGCEKVKVKWELLTSPSIKEIGEFDKSSINLSKSITKTDIASKARLEGNYEISKINLKEVYAYLTIDENNVYPDSVTFEVTCDALPLGPTHKGSFKIKPGVTYKNLSEIKVPLPLVSLTALDILNSALNRVIKNNSTINFSMKATAYPAGVSVKGFAYMHIEMDVKYLKCVDTYEFVGVAVSNRGPCD
;
A
#
# COMPACT_ATOMS: atom_id res chain seq x y z
N MET A 1 36.19 -65.51 27.96
CA MET A 1 36.17 -64.19 27.30
C MET A 1 36.37 -64.36 25.80
N LYS A 2 35.39 -63.97 24.98
CA LYS A 2 35.53 -63.45 23.60
C LYS A 2 34.14 -62.93 23.20
N LYS A 3 34.03 -61.61 23.01
CA LYS A 3 32.76 -60.88 22.79
C LYS A 3 32.22 -61.16 21.38
N LYS A 4 30.90 -61.36 21.31
CA LYS A 4 30.11 -61.43 20.08
C LYS A 4 30.15 -60.09 19.33
N LEU A 5 30.27 -60.22 18.02
CA LEU A 5 29.90 -59.23 17.01
C LEU A 5 28.38 -58.95 17.07
N ILE A 6 27.97 -57.95 16.27
CA ILE A 6 26.63 -57.67 15.72
C ILE A 6 25.97 -56.38 16.26
N PHE A 7 25.50 -55.59 15.28
CA PHE A 7 24.56 -54.47 15.32
C PHE A 7 25.12 -53.03 15.33
N PHE A 8 26.06 -52.75 14.42
CA PHE A 8 25.98 -51.53 13.63
C PHE A 8 25.12 -51.85 12.39
N GLY A 9 23.95 -51.25 12.25
CA GLY A 9 23.19 -51.36 11.00
C GLY A 9 21.67 -51.33 11.07
N LEU A 10 21.04 -50.83 12.14
CA LEU A 10 19.56 -50.69 12.14
C LEU A 10 18.98 -49.57 12.99
N ILE A 11 19.65 -48.41 13.08
CA ILE A 11 19.08 -47.21 13.73
C ILE A 11 19.03 -45.99 12.79
N ILE A 12 19.71 -46.01 11.64
CA ILE A 12 19.75 -44.85 10.73
C ILE A 12 18.67 -44.90 9.63
N SER A 13 17.97 -46.04 9.47
CA SER A 13 16.96 -46.18 8.40
C SER A 13 15.54 -45.73 8.80
N LEU A 14 15.26 -45.44 10.08
CA LEU A 14 13.92 -45.03 10.51
C LEU A 14 13.68 -43.51 10.43
N ALA A 15 14.71 -42.70 10.22
CA ALA A 15 14.57 -41.24 10.05
C ALA A 15 14.32 -40.81 8.59
N LEU A 16 14.26 -41.77 7.65
CA LEU A 16 14.14 -41.50 6.20
C LEU A 16 12.77 -41.85 5.62
N VAL A 17 11.78 -42.22 6.46
CA VAL A 17 10.42 -42.61 6.02
C VAL A 17 9.32 -41.98 6.88
N ALA A 18 9.53 -40.75 7.38
CA ALA A 18 8.39 -39.89 7.66
C ALA A 18 8.11 -39.16 6.34
N GLY A 19 7.11 -39.64 5.60
CA GLY A 19 6.67 -39.01 4.36
C GLY A 19 6.46 -37.52 4.61
N CYS A 20 7.16 -36.68 3.85
CA CYS A 20 6.94 -35.24 3.88
C CYS A 20 5.61 -34.98 3.16
N GLU A 21 4.49 -35.26 3.81
CA GLU A 21 3.17 -34.98 3.27
C GLU A 21 3.00 -33.46 3.20
N LYS A 22 2.74 -32.97 1.99
CA LYS A 22 2.41 -31.56 1.78
C LYS A 22 0.98 -31.35 2.24
N VAL A 23 0.79 -30.52 3.25
CA VAL A 23 -0.52 -30.10 3.74
C VAL A 23 -0.83 -28.70 3.22
N LYS A 24 -2.07 -28.46 2.79
CA LYS A 24 -2.56 -27.13 2.43
C LYS A 24 -3.17 -26.43 3.64
N VAL A 25 -2.62 -25.29 4.00
CA VAL A 25 -3.06 -24.49 5.16
C VAL A 25 -3.28 -23.02 4.78
N LYS A 26 -4.20 -22.34 5.48
CA LYS A 26 -4.46 -20.91 5.29
C LYS A 26 -3.44 -20.07 6.08
N TRP A 27 -2.61 -19.34 5.36
CA TRP A 27 -1.61 -18.42 5.92
C TRP A 27 -2.06 -16.97 5.81
N GLU A 28 -1.99 -16.22 6.92
CA GLU A 28 -2.11 -14.75 6.88
C GLU A 28 -0.80 -14.14 6.42
N LEU A 29 -0.87 -13.40 5.31
CA LEU A 29 0.24 -12.71 4.68
C LEU A 29 -0.05 -11.20 4.65
N LEU A 30 1.02 -10.41 4.59
CA LEU A 30 0.97 -8.95 4.51
C LEU A 30 1.65 -8.48 3.22
N THR A 31 1.03 -7.54 2.52
CA THR A 31 1.58 -6.87 1.36
C THR A 31 1.21 -5.38 1.38
N SER A 32 2.00 -4.54 0.72
CA SER A 32 1.79 -3.08 0.71
C SER A 32 1.53 -2.54 -0.71
N PRO A 33 0.34 -2.75 -1.30
CA PRO A 33 0.02 -2.20 -2.61
C PRO A 33 -0.10 -0.67 -2.58
N SER A 34 0.28 -0.06 -3.70
CA SER A 34 0.11 1.37 -3.94
C SER A 34 -0.91 1.66 -5.04
N ILE A 35 -1.77 2.64 -4.82
CA ILE A 35 -2.64 3.23 -5.84
C ILE A 35 -2.13 4.64 -6.17
N LYS A 36 -1.97 4.91 -7.47
CA LYS A 36 -1.41 6.15 -7.99
C LYS A 36 -2.36 6.79 -8.99
N GLU A 37 -2.45 8.11 -8.98
CA GLU A 37 -3.13 8.92 -9.98
C GLU A 37 -2.24 10.09 -10.37
N ILE A 38 -2.18 10.42 -11.66
CA ILE A 38 -1.30 11.44 -12.23
C ILE A 38 -2.12 12.44 -13.03
N GLY A 39 -1.75 13.70 -12.99
CA GLY A 39 -2.25 14.66 -13.96
C GLY A 39 -1.29 15.80 -14.20
N GLU A 40 -1.40 16.35 -15.41
CA GLU A 40 -0.65 17.53 -15.83
C GLU A 40 -1.32 18.79 -15.29
N PHE A 41 -0.50 19.62 -14.66
CA PHE A 41 -0.88 20.90 -14.12
C PHE A 41 -0.35 21.96 -15.08
N ASP A 42 -1.26 22.68 -15.77
CA ASP A 42 -0.95 23.75 -16.75
C ASP A 42 -1.52 25.13 -16.33
N LYS A 43 -2.16 25.20 -15.17
CA LYS A 43 -2.92 26.36 -14.65
C LYS A 43 -2.48 26.66 -13.21
N SER A 44 -3.35 27.22 -12.36
CA SER A 44 -3.03 27.51 -10.94
C SER A 44 -3.46 26.40 -9.97
N SER A 45 -4.23 25.41 -10.46
CA SER A 45 -4.65 24.25 -9.67
C SER A 45 -4.94 23.03 -10.55
N ILE A 46 -4.82 21.83 -9.99
CA ILE A 46 -5.31 20.57 -10.58
C ILE A 46 -6.09 19.79 -9.54
N ASN A 47 -7.13 19.08 -9.98
CA ASN A 47 -7.83 18.08 -9.18
C ASN A 47 -7.60 16.70 -9.79
N LEU A 48 -7.02 15.79 -9.03
CA LEU A 48 -6.92 14.37 -9.35
C LEU A 48 -7.98 13.63 -8.55
N SER A 49 -8.54 12.57 -9.11
CA SER A 49 -9.48 11.72 -8.39
C SER A 49 -9.26 10.27 -8.73
N LYS A 50 -9.32 9.42 -7.70
CA LYS A 50 -9.18 7.98 -7.85
C LYS A 50 -10.19 7.25 -6.97
N SER A 51 -11.00 6.43 -7.63
CA SER A 51 -11.82 5.43 -6.98
C SER A 51 -10.97 4.19 -6.67
N ILE A 52 -11.15 3.65 -5.47
CA ILE A 52 -10.51 2.41 -5.03
C ILE A 52 -11.60 1.36 -4.84
N THR A 53 -11.51 0.28 -5.60
CA THR A 53 -12.37 -0.91 -5.48
C THR A 53 -11.59 -2.10 -4.94
N LYS A 54 -12.30 -3.17 -4.56
CA LYS A 54 -11.68 -4.44 -4.15
C LYS A 54 -10.77 -5.01 -5.23
N THR A 55 -11.18 -4.92 -6.49
CA THR A 55 -10.40 -5.40 -7.65
C THR A 55 -9.12 -4.61 -7.84
N ASP A 56 -9.16 -3.28 -7.66
CA ASP A 56 -7.96 -2.45 -7.73
C ASP A 56 -6.94 -2.86 -6.67
N ILE A 57 -7.40 -3.07 -5.43
CA ILE A 57 -6.54 -3.49 -4.32
C ILE A 57 -5.91 -4.86 -4.63
N ALA A 58 -6.72 -5.85 -5.01
CA ALA A 58 -6.24 -7.19 -5.32
C ALA A 58 -5.22 -7.19 -6.48
N SER A 59 -5.50 -6.43 -7.55
CA SER A 59 -4.61 -6.29 -8.71
C SER A 59 -3.28 -5.65 -8.31
N LYS A 60 -3.29 -4.55 -7.56
CA LYS A 60 -2.06 -3.87 -7.11
C LYS A 60 -1.27 -4.71 -6.11
N ALA A 61 -1.95 -5.50 -5.30
CA ALA A 61 -1.33 -6.47 -4.39
C ALA A 61 -0.85 -7.75 -5.10
N ARG A 62 -1.12 -7.89 -6.41
CA ARG A 62 -0.80 -9.07 -7.22
C ARG A 62 -1.33 -10.36 -6.58
N LEU A 63 -2.56 -10.30 -6.06
CA LEU A 63 -3.20 -11.45 -5.44
C LEU A 63 -3.76 -12.38 -6.53
N GLU A 64 -3.19 -13.59 -6.58
CA GLU A 64 -3.55 -14.63 -7.54
C GLU A 64 -4.04 -15.90 -6.83
N GLY A 65 -4.94 -16.63 -7.50
CA GLY A 65 -5.54 -17.87 -7.00
C GLY A 65 -6.62 -17.64 -5.95
N ASN A 66 -6.83 -18.62 -5.08
CA ASN A 66 -7.78 -18.52 -3.97
C ASN A 66 -7.14 -17.72 -2.82
N TYR A 67 -7.63 -16.50 -2.63
CA TYR A 67 -7.23 -15.61 -1.53
C TYR A 67 -8.45 -14.96 -0.89
N GLU A 68 -8.29 -14.53 0.36
CA GLU A 68 -9.30 -13.76 1.08
C GLU A 68 -8.63 -12.53 1.71
N ILE A 69 -9.02 -11.32 1.30
CA ILE A 69 -8.51 -10.11 1.95
C ILE A 69 -9.23 -9.94 3.29
N SER A 70 -8.48 -9.89 4.39
CA SER A 70 -9.03 -9.87 5.74
C SER A 70 -9.03 -8.46 6.36
N LYS A 71 -8.02 -7.64 6.02
CA LYS A 71 -7.90 -6.29 6.56
C LYS A 71 -7.11 -5.38 5.62
N ILE A 72 -7.51 -4.13 5.56
CA ILE A 72 -6.78 -3.04 4.92
C ILE A 72 -6.60 -1.92 5.93
N ASN A 73 -5.38 -1.40 6.03
CA ASN A 73 -5.09 -0.15 6.72
C ASN A 73 -4.42 0.81 5.74
N LEU A 74 -4.77 2.09 5.81
CA LEU A 74 -4.01 3.15 5.18
C LEU A 74 -2.65 3.25 5.88
N LYS A 75 -1.58 3.24 5.10
CA LYS A 75 -0.20 3.32 5.59
C LYS A 75 0.35 4.72 5.43
N GLU A 76 0.44 5.20 4.20
CA GLU A 76 0.96 6.53 3.88
C GLU A 76 0.18 7.16 2.71
N VAL A 77 0.09 8.48 2.75
CA VAL A 77 -0.35 9.30 1.63
C VAL A 77 0.71 10.36 1.37
N TYR A 78 1.13 10.49 0.11
CA TYR A 78 2.06 11.52 -0.31
C TYR A 78 1.69 12.03 -1.70
N ALA A 79 2.12 13.25 -1.97
CA ALA A 79 2.09 13.79 -3.31
C ALA A 79 3.49 13.76 -3.91
N TYR A 80 3.58 13.59 -5.22
CA TYR A 80 4.79 14.02 -5.94
C TYR A 80 4.49 15.23 -6.79
N LEU A 81 5.53 16.04 -6.98
CA LEU A 81 5.51 17.20 -7.85
C LEU A 81 6.71 17.19 -8.79
N THR A 82 6.42 17.41 -10.06
CA THR A 82 7.39 17.71 -11.12
C THR A 82 7.05 19.08 -11.68
N ILE A 83 8.03 19.94 -11.92
CA ILE A 83 7.83 21.30 -12.45
C ILE A 83 8.66 21.46 -13.72
N ASP A 84 8.05 21.95 -14.79
CA ASP A 84 8.68 22.34 -16.06
C ASP A 84 9.38 23.69 -15.90
N GLU A 85 10.54 23.81 -16.53
CA GLU A 85 11.55 24.84 -16.30
C GLU A 85 11.20 26.21 -16.88
N ASN A 86 10.21 26.27 -17.77
CA ASN A 86 10.12 27.38 -18.73
C ASN A 86 9.09 28.45 -18.41
N ASN A 87 8.32 28.34 -17.32
CA ASN A 87 7.30 29.34 -16.98
C ASN A 87 7.18 29.55 -15.48
N VAL A 88 7.12 30.84 -15.11
CA VAL A 88 6.77 31.44 -13.81
C VAL A 88 6.67 30.45 -12.63
N TYR A 89 7.66 30.50 -11.73
CA TYR A 89 7.64 29.67 -10.54
C TYR A 89 6.71 30.24 -9.47
N PRO A 90 5.80 29.42 -8.90
CA PRO A 90 5.05 29.82 -7.71
C PRO A 90 6.00 29.84 -6.51
N ASP A 91 5.66 30.57 -5.45
CA ASP A 91 6.35 30.54 -4.17
C ASP A 91 6.17 29.17 -3.48
N SER A 92 5.04 28.52 -3.71
CA SER A 92 4.76 27.19 -3.17
C SER A 92 3.65 26.47 -3.91
N VAL A 93 3.59 25.16 -3.71
CA VAL A 93 2.45 24.33 -4.11
C VAL A 93 1.89 23.65 -2.87
N THR A 94 0.61 23.81 -2.60
CA THR A 94 -0.11 23.09 -1.53
C THR A 94 -0.88 21.92 -2.10
N PHE A 95 -0.98 20.86 -1.31
CA PHE A 95 -1.71 19.64 -1.65
C PHE A 95 -2.75 19.39 -0.58
N GLU A 96 -3.98 19.10 -0.99
CA GLU A 96 -5.07 18.72 -0.11
C GLU A 96 -5.70 17.43 -0.65
N VAL A 97 -5.70 16.36 0.14
CA VAL A 97 -6.37 15.10 -0.21
C VAL A 97 -7.67 15.02 0.58
N THR A 98 -8.79 14.79 -0.11
CA THR A 98 -10.11 14.53 0.45
C THR A 98 -10.51 13.09 0.22
N CYS A 99 -11.36 12.55 1.09
CA CYS A 99 -11.96 11.23 0.93
C CYS A 99 -13.46 11.32 1.19
N ASP A 100 -14.28 10.64 0.38
CA ASP A 100 -15.74 10.65 0.52
C ASP A 100 -16.24 10.05 1.85
N ALA A 101 -15.46 9.17 2.47
CA ALA A 101 -15.71 8.68 3.84
C ALA A 101 -15.61 9.77 4.92
N LEU A 102 -14.96 10.91 4.61
CA LEU A 102 -14.78 12.07 5.49
C LEU A 102 -15.03 13.37 4.71
N PRO A 103 -16.29 13.72 4.44
CA PRO A 103 -16.62 14.82 3.53
C PRO A 103 -16.42 16.23 4.13
N LEU A 104 -16.22 16.32 5.46
CA LEU A 104 -16.17 17.60 6.18
C LEU A 104 -14.88 18.40 5.95
N GLY A 105 -13.89 17.81 5.30
CA GLY A 105 -12.64 18.49 4.95
C GLY A 105 -11.58 17.53 4.42
N PRO A 106 -10.43 18.08 3.97
CA PRO A 106 -9.30 17.27 3.53
C PRO A 106 -8.75 16.42 4.68
N THR A 107 -8.52 15.15 4.36
CA THR A 107 -7.94 14.15 5.26
C THR A 107 -6.43 14.22 5.29
N HIS A 108 -5.78 14.83 4.31
CA HIS A 108 -4.33 15.08 4.36
C HIS A 108 -4.03 16.43 3.73
N LYS A 109 -3.01 17.11 4.25
CA LYS A 109 -2.50 18.35 3.68
C LYS A 109 -0.99 18.35 3.68
N GLY A 110 -0.40 19.01 2.71
CA GLY A 110 1.02 19.29 2.68
C GLY A 110 1.33 20.47 1.79
N SER A 111 2.58 20.93 1.84
CA SER A 111 3.03 22.01 0.97
C SER A 111 4.50 21.83 0.64
N PHE A 112 4.86 22.27 -0.56
CA PHE A 112 6.23 22.38 -1.00
C PHE A 112 6.54 23.84 -1.28
N LYS A 113 7.53 24.39 -0.58
CA LYS A 113 8.02 25.75 -0.83
C LYS A 113 9.07 25.73 -1.92
N ILE A 114 8.89 26.60 -2.90
CA ILE A 114 9.84 26.81 -3.99
C ILE A 114 10.72 27.99 -3.59
N LYS A 115 12.03 27.81 -3.67
CA LYS A 115 12.97 28.87 -3.30
C LYS A 115 13.06 29.90 -4.43
N PRO A 116 12.93 31.21 -4.12
CA PRO A 116 13.16 32.27 -5.09
C PRO A 116 14.56 32.18 -5.71
N GLY A 117 14.67 32.44 -7.01
CA GLY A 117 15.95 32.45 -7.73
C GLY A 117 16.59 31.08 -7.98
N VAL A 118 15.95 29.99 -7.55
CA VAL A 118 16.40 28.63 -7.87
C VAL A 118 15.67 28.15 -9.12
N THR A 119 16.42 27.94 -10.20
CA THR A 119 15.91 27.23 -11.39
C THR A 119 16.03 25.74 -11.14
N TYR A 120 14.90 25.03 -11.12
CA TYR A 120 14.88 23.61 -10.85
C TYR A 120 15.01 22.82 -12.17
N LYS A 121 16.24 22.75 -12.69
CA LYS A 121 16.60 22.22 -14.03
C LYS A 121 16.50 20.70 -14.24
N ASN A 122 15.91 19.99 -13.29
CA ASN A 122 15.57 18.57 -13.36
C ASN A 122 14.93 18.17 -12.02
N LEU A 123 13.61 18.26 -11.95
CA LEU A 123 12.83 17.77 -10.81
C LEU A 123 12.27 16.41 -11.15
N SER A 124 13.11 15.38 -11.06
CA SER A 124 12.70 14.02 -11.41
C SER A 124 11.63 13.42 -10.50
N GLU A 125 11.32 14.03 -9.35
CA GLU A 125 10.05 13.93 -8.57
C GLU A 125 10.30 14.46 -7.14
N ILE A 126 9.54 15.44 -6.67
CA ILE A 126 9.60 15.91 -5.27
C ILE A 126 8.56 15.15 -4.44
N LYS A 127 8.98 14.27 -3.50
CA LYS A 127 8.06 13.63 -2.54
C LYS A 127 7.63 14.65 -1.48
N VAL A 128 6.35 14.99 -1.47
CA VAL A 128 5.70 15.84 -0.46
C VAL A 128 4.94 14.93 0.50
N PRO A 129 5.42 14.74 1.74
CA PRO A 129 4.67 13.98 2.73
C PRO A 129 3.36 14.71 3.04
N LEU A 130 2.25 13.98 3.03
CA LEU A 130 0.95 14.49 3.42
C LEU A 130 0.60 13.85 4.78
N PRO A 131 1.03 14.46 5.90
CA PRO A 131 0.83 13.88 7.22
C PRO A 131 -0.64 13.55 7.49
N LEU A 132 -0.83 12.46 8.22
CA LEU A 132 -2.13 12.00 8.68
C LEU A 132 -2.79 13.09 9.54
N VAL A 133 -4.09 13.27 9.32
CA VAL A 133 -4.98 13.97 10.27
C VAL A 133 -5.15 13.17 11.56
N SER A 134 -5.91 13.71 12.52
CA SER A 134 -6.22 13.09 13.82
C SER A 134 -6.46 11.57 13.75
N LEU A 135 -6.10 10.84 14.82
CA LEU A 135 -6.30 9.38 14.94
C LEU A 135 -7.73 8.95 14.57
N THR A 136 -8.74 9.72 14.97
CA THR A 136 -10.16 9.48 14.65
C THR A 136 -10.43 9.40 13.15
N ALA A 137 -9.82 10.29 12.36
CA ALA A 137 -10.00 10.30 10.91
C ALA A 137 -9.25 9.13 10.25
N LEU A 138 -8.11 8.70 10.79
CA LEU A 138 -7.43 7.48 10.34
C LEU A 138 -8.30 6.24 10.58
N ASP A 139 -8.95 6.13 11.75
CA ASP A 139 -9.84 5.01 12.07
C ASP A 139 -11.06 4.95 11.13
N ILE A 140 -11.63 6.11 10.78
CA ILE A 140 -12.74 6.21 9.83
C ILE A 140 -12.28 5.78 8.42
N LEU A 141 -11.12 6.24 7.96
CA LEU A 141 -10.55 5.84 6.67
C LEU A 141 -10.27 4.34 6.60
N ASN A 142 -9.66 3.78 7.64
CA ASN A 142 -9.40 2.34 7.74
C ASN A 142 -10.72 1.55 7.74
N SER A 143 -11.73 2.03 8.45
CA SER A 143 -13.06 1.41 8.46
C SER A 143 -13.72 1.44 7.08
N ALA A 144 -13.59 2.55 6.34
CA ALA A 144 -14.11 2.68 4.99
C ALA A 144 -13.38 1.77 3.99
N LEU A 145 -12.04 1.70 4.04
CA LEU A 145 -11.25 0.73 3.25
C LEU A 145 -11.63 -0.72 3.56
N ASN A 146 -11.93 -1.04 4.82
CA ASN A 146 -12.41 -2.37 5.17
C ASN A 146 -13.85 -2.65 4.67
N ARG A 147 -14.68 -1.62 4.43
CA ARG A 147 -15.99 -1.81 3.77
C ARG A 147 -15.84 -2.13 2.28
N VAL A 148 -14.81 -1.61 1.62
CA VAL A 148 -14.50 -1.92 0.21
C VAL A 148 -14.37 -3.44 0.00
N ILE A 149 -13.70 -4.13 0.92
CA ILE A 149 -13.51 -5.59 0.81
C ILE A 149 -14.71 -6.41 1.29
N LYS A 150 -15.45 -5.94 2.30
CA LYS A 150 -16.58 -6.66 2.91
C LYS A 150 -17.87 -6.54 2.12
N ASN A 151 -18.15 -5.36 1.59
CA ASN A 151 -19.43 -5.03 0.96
C ASN A 151 -19.27 -4.66 -0.53
N ASN A 152 -18.07 -4.85 -1.10
CA ASN A 152 -17.73 -4.45 -2.46
C ASN A 152 -18.02 -2.95 -2.72
N SER A 153 -17.90 -2.11 -1.69
CA SER A 153 -18.10 -0.67 -1.81
C SER A 153 -16.93 -0.02 -2.55
N THR A 154 -17.16 1.17 -3.09
CA THR A 154 -16.11 2.02 -3.64
C THR A 154 -15.79 3.14 -2.65
N ILE A 155 -14.52 3.48 -2.51
CA ILE A 155 -14.08 4.67 -1.78
C ILE A 155 -13.37 5.60 -2.75
N ASN A 156 -13.65 6.90 -2.67
CA ASN A 156 -13.07 7.90 -3.57
C ASN A 156 -12.09 8.78 -2.81
N PHE A 157 -10.90 8.92 -3.39
CA PHE A 157 -9.91 9.90 -2.97
C PHE A 157 -9.77 10.95 -4.05
N SER A 158 -9.71 12.22 -3.65
CA SER A 158 -9.41 13.32 -4.55
C SER A 158 -8.26 14.12 -3.98
N MET A 159 -7.33 14.55 -4.84
CA MET A 159 -6.24 15.44 -4.45
C MET A 159 -6.35 16.73 -5.25
N LYS A 160 -6.35 17.85 -4.53
CA LYS A 160 -6.18 19.17 -5.12
C LYS A 160 -4.75 19.64 -4.90
N ALA A 161 -4.02 19.93 -5.98
CA ALA A 161 -2.77 20.68 -5.89
C ALA A 161 -3.04 22.12 -6.32
N THR A 162 -2.51 23.11 -5.58
CA THR A 162 -2.73 24.54 -5.84
C THR A 162 -1.42 25.31 -5.71
N ALA A 163 -1.11 26.12 -6.71
CA ALA A 163 0.06 26.98 -6.72
C ALA A 163 -0.23 28.34 -6.07
N TYR A 164 0.77 28.87 -5.38
CA TYR A 164 0.70 30.16 -4.69
C TYR A 164 1.85 31.08 -5.11
N PRO A 165 1.63 32.41 -5.21
CA PRO A 165 0.37 33.10 -4.95
C PRO A 165 -0.71 32.76 -5.97
N ALA A 166 -1.98 32.94 -5.58
CA ALA A 166 -3.11 32.55 -6.41
C ALA A 166 -3.03 33.24 -7.78
N GLY A 167 -3.30 32.49 -8.85
CA GLY A 167 -3.22 32.98 -10.23
C GLY A 167 -1.86 32.76 -10.90
N VAL A 168 -0.84 32.30 -10.17
CA VAL A 168 0.42 31.86 -10.80
C VAL A 168 0.20 30.52 -11.51
N SER A 169 0.57 30.49 -12.78
CA SER A 169 0.58 29.26 -13.57
C SER A 169 1.86 28.51 -13.30
N VAL A 170 1.74 27.22 -12.99
CA VAL A 170 2.87 26.28 -12.98
C VAL A 170 2.64 25.34 -14.13
N LYS A 171 3.71 24.84 -14.73
CA LYS A 171 3.62 23.72 -15.66
C LYS A 171 4.33 22.54 -15.03
N GLY A 172 3.71 21.35 -15.03
CA GLY A 172 4.27 20.21 -14.31
C GLY A 172 3.31 19.03 -14.17
N PHE A 173 3.67 18.09 -13.31
CA PHE A 173 2.84 16.94 -12.97
C PHE A 173 2.65 16.87 -11.46
N ALA A 174 1.42 16.56 -11.04
CA ALA A 174 1.13 16.18 -9.69
C ALA A 174 0.74 14.70 -9.66
N TYR A 175 1.17 14.00 -8.61
CA TYR A 175 0.86 12.60 -8.40
C TYR A 175 0.23 12.45 -7.03
N MET A 176 -0.92 11.80 -6.95
CA MET A 176 -1.46 11.28 -5.69
C MET A 176 -0.97 9.86 -5.51
N HIS A 177 -0.30 9.56 -4.40
CA HIS A 177 0.14 8.21 -4.04
C HIS A 177 -0.49 7.80 -2.71
N ILE A 178 -1.27 6.72 -2.73
CA ILE A 178 -1.90 6.11 -1.56
C ILE A 178 -1.31 4.72 -1.36
N GLU A 179 -0.59 4.51 -0.27
CA GLU A 179 -0.04 3.22 0.12
C GLU A 179 -0.86 2.60 1.25
N MET A 180 -1.14 1.30 1.15
CA MET A 180 -1.99 0.57 2.09
C MET A 180 -1.29 -0.70 2.55
N ASP A 181 -1.51 -1.09 3.80
CA ASP A 181 -1.17 -2.41 4.30
C ASP A 181 -2.37 -3.35 4.15
N VAL A 182 -2.19 -4.40 3.35
CA VAL A 182 -3.23 -5.39 3.03
C VAL A 182 -2.84 -6.72 3.63
N LYS A 183 -3.64 -7.17 4.60
CA LYS A 183 -3.59 -8.53 5.12
C LYS A 183 -4.54 -9.42 4.34
N TYR A 184 -4.04 -10.58 3.92
CA TYR A 184 -4.81 -11.55 3.17
C TYR A 184 -4.47 -12.98 3.61
N LEU A 185 -5.46 -13.87 3.52
CA LEU A 185 -5.30 -15.30 3.71
C LEU A 185 -5.06 -15.95 2.35
N LYS A 186 -4.06 -16.82 2.25
CA LYS A 186 -3.80 -17.64 1.05
C LYS A 186 -3.54 -19.09 1.43
N CYS A 187 -4.03 -20.01 0.61
CA CYS A 187 -3.67 -21.42 0.71
C CYS A 187 -2.25 -21.65 0.20
N VAL A 188 -1.39 -22.17 1.08
CA VAL A 188 0.01 -22.47 0.77
C VAL A 188 0.27 -23.94 1.11
N ASP A 189 1.01 -24.62 0.23
CA ASP A 189 1.52 -25.97 0.51
C ASP A 189 2.65 -25.85 1.53
N THR A 190 2.52 -26.51 2.68
CA THR A 190 3.56 -26.56 3.70
C THR A 190 3.93 -27.99 4.02
N TYR A 191 5.17 -28.20 4.44
CA TYR A 191 5.61 -29.46 5.03
C TYR A 191 5.39 -29.43 6.54
N GLU A 192 4.93 -30.52 7.14
CA GLU A 192 4.80 -30.64 8.60
C GLU A 192 6.17 -30.54 9.29
N PHE A 193 6.53 -29.34 9.75
CA PHE A 193 7.46 -29.15 10.86
C PHE A 193 6.74 -28.35 11.93
N VAL A 194 6.18 -29.05 12.92
CA VAL A 194 5.54 -28.46 14.10
C VAL A 194 6.62 -27.73 14.89
N GLY A 195 6.74 -26.41 14.73
CA GLY A 195 7.78 -25.67 15.46
C GLY A 195 7.84 -24.16 15.36
N VAL A 196 6.99 -23.47 14.58
CA VAL A 196 7.00 -21.99 14.58
C VAL A 196 5.58 -21.48 14.75
N ALA A 197 5.38 -20.73 15.84
CA ALA A 197 4.14 -20.02 16.14
C ALA A 197 3.92 -18.89 15.12
N VAL A 198 3.32 -19.25 13.99
CA VAL A 198 2.70 -18.32 13.04
C VAL A 198 1.21 -18.64 13.09
N SER A 199 0.35 -17.61 13.10
CA SER A 199 -1.10 -17.78 13.30
C SER A 199 -1.74 -18.54 12.12
N ASN A 200 -1.63 -19.86 12.14
CA ASN A 200 -2.34 -20.78 11.27
C ASN A 200 -3.84 -20.64 11.58
N ARG A 201 -4.64 -20.29 10.58
CA ARG A 201 -6.09 -20.08 10.76
C ARG A 201 -6.93 -21.29 10.36
N GLY A 202 -6.30 -22.44 10.08
CA GLY A 202 -6.96 -23.71 9.79
C GLY A 202 -6.64 -24.29 8.41
N PRO A 203 -7.18 -25.48 8.11
CA PRO A 203 -7.02 -26.14 6.81
C PRO A 203 -7.69 -25.36 5.67
N CYS A 204 -7.22 -25.60 4.45
CA CYS A 204 -7.94 -25.17 3.25
C CYS A 204 -9.09 -26.15 2.96
N ASP A 205 -10.25 -25.60 2.56
CA ASP A 205 -11.44 -26.36 2.16
C ASP A 205 -11.25 -27.05 0.79
#